data_AF-A0AAN9G9R6-F1
#
_entry.id   AF-A0AAN9G9R6-F1
#
_cell.length_a   1.000
_cell.length_b   1.000
_cell.length_c   1.000
_cell.angle_alpha   90.00
_cell.angle_beta   90.00
_cell.angle_gamma   90.00
#
_symmetry.space_group_name_H-M   'P 1'
#
loop_
_entity.id
_entity.type
_entity.pdbx_description
1 polymer ?
#
loop_
_entity_poly.entity_id
_entity_poly.type
_entity_poly.pdbx_seq_one_letter_code
_entity_poly.pdbx_strand_id
1 'polypeptide(L)'
;MAGLSTASAVTVQLSDSSLELQIGETTDLTISFSSALNETAELQFTYQVGDDITYTDDDELIKPLPNLTVYPGNTSITVKITGKSAGHVTLGINSSSPEFEDIQDAYVHIDVVHNSVLITINAVIGWMYFVAWSVSFYPQVYSNWKRKSVVGLNFDYLLYNITGFLAYAFFNVGMFWVDTVKKEYKSQHPGGINPVQLNDVIFSLHAVFVTAITIFQCVIYERGGQRLSKLVLVLVPGAWLFAAITLVVTLVHKITWLTYLYYFSYIKLGVTLIKYIPQAWMNYRRKSTMGWSIGNVLLDFTGGSLSVLQMFLLAFNSDDWSSIFGDPTKFGLGFFSMLFDVLFIVQHYCLYRGNEPYEQLDEEKEVLVNDGSVSGDGEPVPRVNTPC
;
A
#
# COMPACT_ATOMS: atom_id res chain seq x y z
N MET A 1 39.00 -43.02 27.54
CA MET A 1 38.41 -42.28 26.41
C MET A 1 37.09 -42.94 26.07
N ALA A 2 35.99 -42.47 26.64
CA ALA A 2 34.66 -42.80 26.18
C ALA A 2 34.25 -41.66 25.25
N GLY A 3 34.15 -41.95 23.94
CA GLY A 3 33.62 -41.00 22.99
C GLY A 3 32.14 -40.82 23.27
N LEU A 4 31.72 -39.61 23.67
CA LEU A 4 30.34 -39.22 23.50
C LEU A 4 30.08 -39.16 22.00
N SER A 5 29.32 -40.13 21.51
CA SER A 5 28.61 -40.03 20.24
C SER A 5 27.70 -38.81 20.35
N THR A 6 28.05 -37.71 19.69
CA THR A 6 27.12 -36.61 19.45
C THR A 6 25.98 -37.17 18.62
N ALA A 7 24.84 -37.47 19.25
CA ALA A 7 23.61 -37.75 18.53
C ALA A 7 23.37 -36.58 17.57
N SER A 8 23.21 -36.89 16.28
CA SER A 8 22.83 -35.88 15.29
C SER A 8 21.46 -35.34 15.67
N ALA A 9 21.38 -34.07 16.02
CA ALA A 9 20.12 -33.44 16.36
C ALA A 9 19.14 -33.53 15.18
N VAL A 10 17.88 -33.81 15.49
CA VAL A 10 16.80 -34.03 14.53
C VAL A 10 16.03 -32.72 14.37
N THR A 11 15.95 -32.21 13.15
CA THR A 11 15.15 -31.02 12.82
C THR A 11 13.79 -31.47 12.29
N VAL A 12 12.74 -30.77 12.68
CA VAL A 12 11.36 -31.01 12.22
C VAL A 12 11.02 -30.06 11.08
N GLN A 13 10.45 -30.59 10.00
CA GLN A 13 9.96 -29.81 8.86
C GLN A 13 8.52 -30.20 8.53
N LEU A 14 7.66 -29.20 8.41
CA LEU A 14 6.27 -29.36 7.95
C LEU A 14 6.23 -29.30 6.42
N SER A 15 5.32 -30.07 5.80
CA SER A 15 5.14 -30.09 4.35
C SER A 15 4.75 -28.73 3.78
N ASP A 16 4.03 -27.93 4.57
CA ASP A 16 3.47 -26.65 4.18
C ASP A 16 3.74 -25.61 5.27
N SER A 17 4.09 -24.40 4.85
CA SER A 17 4.23 -23.23 5.75
C SER A 17 2.90 -22.54 6.02
N SER A 18 1.90 -22.74 5.15
CA SER A 18 0.56 -22.19 5.24
C SER A 18 -0.45 -23.15 4.62
N LEU A 19 -1.59 -23.35 5.28
CA LEU A 19 -2.71 -24.16 4.80
C LEU A 19 -3.98 -23.32 4.79
N GLU A 20 -4.74 -23.43 3.70
CA GLU A 20 -6.05 -22.80 3.56
C GLU A 20 -7.11 -23.91 3.51
N LEU A 21 -8.12 -23.83 4.37
CA LEU A 21 -9.14 -24.86 4.54
C LEU A 21 -10.52 -24.24 4.54
N GLN A 22 -11.48 -24.83 3.82
CA GLN A 22 -12.88 -24.51 4.04
C GLN A 22 -13.41 -25.17 5.33
N ILE A 23 -14.39 -24.56 6.01
CA ILE A 23 -15.09 -25.20 7.12
C ILE A 23 -15.60 -26.59 6.69
N GLY A 24 -15.22 -27.62 7.46
CA GLY A 24 -15.55 -29.02 7.19
C GLY A 24 -14.61 -29.75 6.24
N GLU A 25 -13.66 -29.06 5.60
CA GLU A 25 -12.62 -29.67 4.78
C GLU A 25 -11.54 -30.33 5.64
N THR A 26 -10.97 -31.43 5.14
CA THR A 26 -9.88 -32.16 5.80
C THR A 26 -8.69 -32.28 4.84
N THR A 27 -7.51 -31.88 5.30
CA THR A 27 -6.25 -31.95 4.55
C THR A 27 -5.19 -32.67 5.37
N ASP A 28 -4.28 -33.33 4.66
CA ASP A 28 -3.15 -34.04 5.24
C ASP A 28 -1.95 -33.08 5.38
N LEU A 29 -1.44 -32.90 6.61
CA LEU A 29 -0.17 -32.24 6.90
C LEU A 29 0.89 -33.30 7.18
N THR A 30 2.01 -33.25 6.47
CA THR A 30 3.11 -34.21 6.71
C THR A 30 4.22 -33.54 7.53
N ILE A 31 4.54 -34.17 8.66
CA ILE A 31 5.66 -33.83 9.54
C ILE A 31 6.82 -34.72 9.14
N SER A 32 7.92 -34.13 8.70
CA SER A 32 9.14 -34.82 8.27
C SER A 32 10.30 -34.53 9.22
N PHE A 33 11.17 -35.52 9.39
CA PHE A 33 12.33 -35.45 10.29
C PHE A 33 13.61 -35.56 9.46
N SER A 34 14.64 -34.77 9.81
CA SER A 34 15.92 -34.77 9.09
C SER A 34 16.63 -36.13 9.12
N SER A 35 16.39 -36.92 10.18
CA SER A 35 16.85 -38.29 10.34
C SER A 35 15.88 -39.09 11.21
N ALA A 36 16.00 -40.42 11.20
CA ALA A 36 15.18 -41.28 12.04
C ALA A 36 15.55 -41.10 13.52
N LEU A 37 14.55 -41.03 14.40
CA LEU A 37 14.74 -40.97 15.85
C LEU A 37 15.31 -42.27 16.40
N ASN A 38 16.12 -42.15 17.44
CA ASN A 38 16.69 -43.31 18.15
C ASN A 38 15.75 -43.80 19.25
N GLU A 39 15.03 -42.89 19.91
CA GLU A 39 14.05 -43.20 20.95
C GLU A 39 12.63 -42.79 20.54
N THR A 40 11.65 -43.36 21.24
CA THR A 40 10.25 -42.96 21.05
C THR A 40 10.06 -41.54 21.58
N ALA A 41 9.52 -40.65 20.77
CA ALA A 41 9.24 -39.26 21.15
C ALA A 41 7.74 -38.95 21.06
N GLU A 42 7.24 -38.10 21.96
CA GLU A 42 5.87 -37.59 21.91
C GLU A 42 5.88 -36.17 21.34
N LEU A 43 5.05 -35.93 20.32
CA LEU A 43 4.78 -34.62 19.76
C LEU A 43 3.46 -34.10 20.33
N GLN A 44 3.52 -32.89 20.87
CA GLN A 44 2.37 -32.13 21.36
C GLN A 44 2.14 -30.96 20.43
N PHE A 45 0.90 -30.74 20.04
CA PHE A 45 0.52 -29.61 19.21
C PHE A 45 0.27 -28.38 20.08
N THR A 46 0.78 -27.24 19.63
CA THR A 46 0.49 -25.93 20.22
C THR A 46 -0.37 -25.13 19.26
N TYR A 47 -1.36 -24.42 19.80
CA TYR A 47 -2.27 -23.59 19.03
C TYR A 47 -2.05 -22.15 19.46
N GLN A 48 -1.72 -21.29 18.51
CA GLN A 48 -1.55 -19.87 18.77
C GLN A 48 -2.61 -19.09 18.01
N VAL A 49 -3.44 -18.36 18.76
CA VAL A 49 -4.45 -17.44 18.24
C VAL A 49 -4.13 -16.06 18.82
N GLY A 50 -3.65 -15.14 17.97
CA GLY A 50 -3.08 -13.87 18.44
C GLY A 50 -1.75 -14.06 19.20
N ASP A 51 -1.65 -13.45 20.38
CA ASP A 51 -0.45 -13.55 21.26
C ASP A 51 -0.53 -14.71 22.27
N ASP A 52 -1.69 -15.38 22.38
CA ASP A 52 -1.91 -16.45 23.35
C ASP A 52 -1.58 -17.82 22.73
N ILE A 53 -0.65 -18.55 23.37
CA ILE A 53 -0.32 -19.94 23.02
C ILE A 53 -1.04 -20.87 23.98
N THR A 54 -1.88 -21.74 23.45
CA THR A 54 -2.60 -22.76 24.21
C THR A 54 -2.12 -24.16 23.84
N TYR A 55 -2.13 -25.05 24.84
CA TYR A 55 -1.82 -26.48 24.73
C TYR A 55 -3.11 -27.30 24.89
N THR A 56 -4.23 -26.78 24.39
CA THR A 56 -5.56 -27.28 24.72
C THR A 56 -6.11 -28.20 23.64
N ASP A 57 -6.72 -29.31 24.04
CA ASP A 57 -7.55 -30.20 23.21
C ASP A 57 -8.88 -29.56 22.75
N ASP A 58 -9.00 -28.23 22.80
CA ASP A 58 -10.26 -27.53 22.51
C ASP A 58 -9.92 -26.22 21.78
N ASP A 59 -9.45 -26.36 20.55
CA ASP A 59 -9.41 -25.26 19.61
C ASP A 59 -10.80 -25.12 18.95
N GLU A 60 -11.29 -23.88 18.88
CA GLU A 60 -12.58 -23.61 18.25
C GLU A 60 -12.48 -23.68 16.72
N LEU A 61 -11.31 -23.37 16.14
CA LEU A 61 -11.05 -23.15 14.73
C LEU A 61 -10.73 -24.44 13.97
N ILE A 62 -9.92 -25.33 14.54
CA ILE A 62 -9.60 -26.66 13.96
C ILE A 62 -9.94 -27.80 14.91
N LYS A 63 -10.23 -28.98 14.36
CA LYS A 63 -10.44 -30.18 15.19
C LYS A 63 -9.16 -30.48 15.98
N PRO A 64 -9.25 -30.66 17.31
CA PRO A 64 -8.10 -30.95 18.16
C PRO A 64 -7.31 -32.15 17.65
N LEU A 65 -6.00 -31.96 17.51
CA LEU A 65 -5.07 -33.01 17.14
C LEU A 65 -4.57 -33.71 18.41
N PRO A 66 -4.72 -35.04 18.52
CA PRO A 66 -4.17 -35.77 19.65
C PRO A 66 -2.64 -35.75 19.60
N ASN A 67 -2.01 -35.91 20.77
CA ASN A 67 -0.57 -36.11 20.85
C ASN A 67 -0.15 -37.30 19.98
N LEU A 68 0.96 -37.16 19.27
CA LEU A 68 1.47 -38.17 18.36
C LEU A 68 2.74 -38.80 18.91
N THR A 69 2.74 -40.13 18.96
CA THR A 69 3.94 -40.88 19.31
C THR A 69 4.73 -41.22 18.05
N VAL A 70 5.97 -40.75 17.99
CA VAL A 70 6.94 -41.06 16.94
C VAL A 70 7.78 -42.24 17.40
N TYR A 71 7.73 -43.34 16.67
CA TYR A 71 8.53 -44.52 16.97
C TYR A 71 9.91 -44.46 16.30
N PRO A 72 10.93 -45.10 16.89
CA PRO A 72 12.25 -45.21 16.29
C PRO A 72 12.19 -45.76 14.86
N GLY A 73 12.96 -45.16 13.95
CA GLY A 73 12.96 -45.55 12.53
C GLY A 73 11.97 -44.79 11.63
N ASN A 74 11.00 -44.06 12.19
CA ASN A 74 10.12 -43.21 11.40
C ASN A 74 10.85 -41.93 10.95
N THR A 75 10.69 -41.58 9.67
CA THR A 75 11.22 -40.34 9.08
C THR A 75 10.13 -39.33 8.73
N SER A 76 8.86 -39.73 8.80
CA SER A 76 7.71 -38.84 8.59
C SER A 76 6.44 -39.38 9.22
N ILE A 77 5.53 -38.49 9.59
CA ILE A 77 4.17 -38.78 10.08
C ILE A 77 3.19 -37.84 9.39
N THR A 78 2.02 -38.35 9.02
CA THR A 78 0.94 -37.54 8.42
C THR A 78 -0.19 -37.36 9.40
N VAL A 79 -0.71 -36.14 9.47
CA VAL A 79 -1.74 -35.71 10.41
C VAL A 79 -2.89 -35.08 9.63
N LYS A 80 -4.12 -35.40 10.02
CA LYS A 80 -5.32 -34.87 9.37
C LYS A 80 -5.81 -33.62 10.08
N ILE A 81 -5.76 -32.49 9.39
CA ILE A 81 -6.26 -31.21 9.89
C ILE A 81 -7.64 -31.01 9.31
N THR A 82 -8.61 -30.66 10.16
CA THR A 82 -10.00 -30.40 9.73
C THR A 82 -10.47 -29.06 10.25
N GLY A 83 -10.94 -28.18 9.37
CA GLY A 83 -11.52 -26.88 9.73
C GLY A 83 -12.87 -27.03 10.44
N LYS A 84 -13.06 -26.34 11.56
CA LYS A 84 -14.26 -26.37 12.41
C LYS A 84 -15.01 -25.04 12.40
N SER A 85 -14.31 -23.92 12.54
CA SER A 85 -14.87 -22.56 12.38
C SER A 85 -13.87 -21.65 11.68
N ALA A 86 -14.35 -20.56 11.07
CA ALA A 86 -13.48 -19.64 10.36
C ALA A 86 -12.58 -18.86 11.32
N GLY A 87 -11.35 -18.59 10.89
CA GLY A 87 -10.35 -17.90 11.69
C GLY A 87 -8.93 -18.25 11.29
N HIS A 88 -7.99 -17.68 12.06
CA HIS A 88 -6.56 -17.83 11.85
C HIS A 88 -5.94 -18.52 13.07
N VAL A 89 -5.25 -19.64 12.85
CA VAL A 89 -4.52 -20.34 13.91
C VAL A 89 -3.13 -20.72 13.42
N THR A 90 -2.14 -20.49 14.27
CA THR A 90 -0.79 -20.99 14.03
C THR A 90 -0.61 -22.27 14.81
N LEU A 91 -0.44 -23.38 14.10
CA LEU A 91 -0.22 -24.70 14.68
C LEU A 91 1.29 -24.92 14.79
N GLY A 92 1.79 -24.96 16.01
CA GLY A 92 3.18 -25.31 16.33
C GLY A 92 3.30 -26.75 16.83
N ILE A 93 4.54 -27.21 16.94
CA ILE A 93 4.88 -28.52 17.50
C ILE A 93 5.84 -28.32 18.66
N ASN A 94 5.62 -29.07 19.74
CA ASN A 94 6.52 -29.15 20.87
C ASN A 94 6.79 -30.62 21.24
N SER A 95 7.94 -30.90 21.85
CA SER A 95 8.30 -32.24 22.31
C SER A 95 9.22 -32.16 23.53
N SER A 96 9.10 -33.14 24.42
CA SER A 96 10.01 -33.31 25.56
C SER A 96 11.29 -34.09 25.21
N SER A 97 11.41 -34.61 23.98
CA SER A 97 12.59 -35.38 23.57
C SER A 97 13.81 -34.47 23.37
N PRO A 98 14.98 -34.81 23.93
CA PRO A 98 16.22 -34.05 23.73
C PRO A 98 16.84 -34.25 22.34
N GLU A 99 16.31 -35.17 21.53
CA GLU A 99 16.80 -35.41 20.16
C GLU A 99 16.41 -34.29 19.18
N PHE A 100 15.37 -33.51 19.49
CA PHE A 100 14.91 -32.44 18.61
C PHE A 100 15.64 -31.11 18.85
N GLU A 101 16.08 -30.48 17.76
CA GLU A 101 16.64 -29.13 17.76
C GLU A 101 15.68 -28.18 17.03
N ASP A 102 15.57 -26.96 17.56
CA ASP A 102 14.75 -25.87 17.01
C ASP A 102 13.29 -26.25 16.70
N ILE A 103 12.71 -27.17 17.47
CA ILE A 103 11.33 -27.64 17.25
C ILE A 103 10.29 -26.51 17.33
N GLN A 104 10.59 -25.45 18.08
CA GLN A 104 9.76 -24.25 18.21
C GLN A 104 9.64 -23.45 16.89
N ASP A 105 10.58 -23.63 15.95
CA ASP A 105 10.53 -23.00 14.63
C ASP A 105 9.64 -23.79 13.64
N ALA A 106 9.17 -24.98 14.03
CA ALA A 106 8.27 -25.81 13.22
C ALA A 106 6.81 -25.44 13.50
N TYR A 107 6.29 -24.48 12.72
CA TYR A 107 4.88 -24.07 12.76
C TYR A 107 4.29 -23.95 11.34
N VAL A 108 2.96 -24.07 11.26
CA VAL A 108 2.18 -23.85 10.05
C VAL A 108 1.04 -22.88 10.36
N HIS A 109 0.84 -21.89 9.49
CA HIS A 109 -0.33 -21.02 9.57
C HIS A 109 -1.52 -21.68 8.90
N ILE A 110 -2.66 -21.73 9.58
CA ILE A 110 -3.88 -22.35 9.07
C ILE A 110 -4.96 -21.29 9.02
N ASP A 111 -5.45 -21.04 7.81
CA ASP A 111 -6.54 -20.12 7.52
C ASP A 111 -7.79 -20.96 7.24
N VAL A 112 -8.72 -20.96 8.20
CA VAL A 112 -10.03 -21.61 8.00
C VAL A 112 -11.01 -20.55 7.51
N VAL A 113 -11.64 -20.82 6.38
CA VAL A 113 -12.53 -19.88 5.70
C VAL A 113 -13.93 -20.46 5.53
N HIS A 114 -14.93 -19.57 5.45
CA HIS A 114 -16.31 -19.99 5.18
C HIS A 114 -16.48 -20.60 3.79
N ASN A 115 -15.88 -20.00 2.76
CA ASN A 115 -16.08 -20.40 1.37
C ASN A 115 -14.85 -20.15 0.48
N SER A 116 -14.35 -21.19 -0.18
CA SER A 116 -13.20 -21.08 -1.09
C SER A 116 -13.50 -20.28 -2.36
N VAL A 117 -14.76 -20.19 -2.78
CA VAL A 117 -15.17 -19.33 -3.91
C VAL A 117 -14.94 -17.86 -3.58
N LEU A 118 -15.18 -17.45 -2.33
CA LEU A 118 -14.94 -16.06 -1.92
C LEU A 118 -13.46 -15.70 -2.01
N ILE A 119 -12.55 -16.64 -1.81
CA ILE A 119 -11.10 -16.43 -1.95
C ILE A 119 -10.74 -16.12 -3.40
N THR A 120 -11.32 -16.89 -4.33
CA THR A 120 -11.13 -16.63 -5.77
C THR A 120 -11.70 -15.28 -6.18
N ILE A 121 -12.91 -14.93 -5.73
CA ILE A 121 -13.52 -13.62 -5.97
C ILE A 121 -12.65 -12.51 -5.39
N ASN A 122 -12.14 -12.69 -4.17
CA ASN A 122 -11.27 -11.76 -3.48
C ASN A 122 -9.99 -11.50 -4.28
N ALA A 123 -9.35 -12.56 -4.79
CA ALA A 123 -8.18 -12.47 -5.65
C ALA A 123 -8.46 -11.72 -6.97
N VAL A 124 -9.61 -11.98 -7.61
CA VAL A 124 -10.01 -11.27 -8.84
C VAL A 124 -10.22 -9.78 -8.59
N ILE A 125 -10.92 -9.42 -7.49
CA ILE A 125 -11.09 -8.03 -7.06
C ILE A 125 -9.72 -7.38 -6.80
N GLY A 126 -8.80 -8.12 -6.20
CA GLY A 126 -7.40 -7.74 -6.00
C GLY A 126 -6.69 -7.31 -7.27
N TRP A 127 -6.73 -8.16 -8.29
CA TRP A 127 -6.14 -7.85 -9.58
C TRP A 127 -6.84 -6.68 -10.27
N MET A 128 -8.17 -6.57 -10.15
CA MET A 128 -8.91 -5.45 -10.73
C MET A 128 -8.48 -4.10 -10.14
N TYR A 129 -8.37 -3.97 -8.82
CA TYR A 129 -7.95 -2.68 -8.24
C TYR A 129 -6.47 -2.40 -8.51
N PHE A 130 -5.61 -3.43 -8.53
CA PHE A 130 -4.20 -3.27 -8.86
C PHE A 130 -4.02 -2.69 -10.26
N VAL A 131 -4.80 -3.20 -11.23
CA VAL A 131 -4.83 -2.67 -12.60
C VAL A 131 -5.40 -1.25 -12.62
N ALA A 132 -6.51 -0.99 -11.91
CA ALA A 132 -7.13 0.34 -11.86
C ALA A 132 -6.14 1.41 -11.34
N TRP A 133 -5.46 1.15 -10.23
CA TRP A 133 -4.42 2.04 -9.70
C TRP A 133 -3.20 2.17 -10.60
N SER A 134 -2.76 1.09 -11.26
CA SER A 134 -1.62 1.17 -12.18
C SER A 134 -1.95 2.02 -13.42
N VAL A 135 -3.17 1.93 -13.93
CA VAL A 135 -3.60 2.66 -15.14
C VAL A 135 -3.98 4.11 -14.82
N SER A 136 -4.34 4.45 -13.58
CA SER A 136 -4.82 5.79 -13.19
C SER A 136 -3.85 6.93 -13.51
N PHE A 137 -2.54 6.66 -13.55
CA PHE A 137 -1.52 7.65 -13.87
C PHE A 137 -1.55 8.14 -15.33
N TYR A 138 -1.97 7.29 -16.25
CA TYR A 138 -1.88 7.54 -17.70
C TYR A 138 -2.88 8.57 -18.25
N PRO A 139 -4.14 8.62 -17.80
CA PRO A 139 -5.09 9.64 -18.23
C PRO A 139 -4.56 11.08 -18.13
N GLN A 140 -3.82 11.44 -17.07
CA GLN A 140 -3.24 12.78 -16.96
C GLN A 140 -2.13 13.01 -17.99
N VAL A 141 -1.22 12.03 -18.16
CA VAL A 141 -0.15 12.09 -19.16
C VAL A 141 -0.73 12.26 -20.57
N TYR A 142 -1.76 11.50 -20.91
CA TYR A 142 -2.44 11.57 -22.19
C TYR A 142 -3.14 12.92 -22.40
N SER A 143 -3.84 13.42 -21.38
CA SER A 143 -4.51 14.73 -21.43
C SER A 143 -3.51 15.87 -21.69
N ASN A 144 -2.39 15.87 -20.97
CA ASN A 144 -1.30 16.83 -21.17
C ASN A 144 -0.73 16.75 -22.59
N TRP A 145 -0.47 15.54 -23.09
CA TRP A 145 0.05 15.32 -24.44
C TRP A 145 -0.93 15.77 -25.53
N LYS A 146 -2.23 15.51 -25.36
CA LYS A 146 -3.27 15.89 -26.32
C LYS A 146 -3.49 17.39 -26.36
N ARG A 147 -3.50 18.04 -25.19
CA ARG A 147 -3.72 19.50 -25.07
C ARG A 147 -2.46 20.33 -25.32
N LYS A 148 -1.27 19.71 -25.29
CA LYS A 148 0.03 20.40 -25.27
C LYS A 148 0.11 21.48 -24.19
N SER A 149 -0.61 21.26 -23.09
CA SER A 149 -0.74 22.19 -21.98
C SER A 149 -0.94 21.44 -20.67
N VAL A 150 -0.25 21.89 -19.63
CA VAL A 150 -0.41 21.42 -18.23
C VAL A 150 -1.19 22.44 -17.39
N VAL A 151 -1.80 23.46 -18.02
CA VAL A 151 -2.68 24.40 -17.34
C VAL A 151 -3.86 23.64 -16.74
N GLY A 152 -3.96 23.68 -15.42
CA GLY A 152 -4.97 22.99 -14.61
C GLY A 152 -4.49 21.77 -13.84
N LEU A 153 -3.23 21.36 -14.03
CA LEU A 153 -2.53 20.44 -13.15
C LEU A 153 -1.68 21.22 -12.14
N ASN A 154 -2.00 21.13 -10.86
CA ASN A 154 -1.34 21.90 -9.82
C ASN A 154 0.08 21.37 -9.56
N PHE A 155 1.07 22.26 -9.57
CA PHE A 155 2.48 21.88 -9.41
C PHE A 155 2.84 21.43 -7.99
N ASP A 156 2.13 21.93 -6.97
CA ASP A 156 2.29 21.47 -5.59
C ASP A 156 1.81 20.02 -5.47
N TYR A 157 0.65 19.68 -6.06
CA TYR A 157 0.17 18.30 -6.14
C TYR A 157 1.21 17.39 -6.79
N LEU A 158 1.79 17.82 -7.92
CA LEU A 158 2.78 17.03 -8.64
C LEU A 158 4.07 16.82 -7.83
N LEU A 159 4.56 17.88 -7.17
CA LEU A 159 5.76 17.82 -6.34
C LEU A 159 5.56 16.96 -5.08
N TYR A 160 4.38 17.02 -4.47
CA TYR A 160 4.01 16.09 -3.40
C TYR A 160 3.98 14.65 -3.90
N ASN A 161 3.36 14.37 -5.05
CA ASN A 161 3.30 12.99 -5.57
C ASN A 161 4.67 12.40 -5.83
N ILE A 162 5.57 13.11 -6.53
CA ILE A 162 6.91 12.57 -6.78
C ILE A 162 7.70 12.35 -5.48
N THR A 163 7.56 13.24 -4.49
CA THR A 163 8.18 13.08 -3.18
C THR A 163 7.66 11.85 -2.46
N GLY A 164 6.34 11.67 -2.44
CA GLY A 164 5.70 10.50 -1.83
C GLY A 164 6.10 9.21 -2.55
N PHE A 165 6.06 9.16 -3.88
CA PHE A 165 6.41 7.96 -4.63
C PHE A 165 7.89 7.60 -4.51
N LEU A 166 8.80 8.59 -4.47
CA LEU A 166 10.21 8.33 -4.17
C LEU A 166 10.40 7.76 -2.77
N ALA A 167 9.75 8.34 -1.75
CA ALA A 167 9.81 7.83 -0.39
C ALA A 167 9.27 6.39 -0.30
N TYR A 168 8.14 6.12 -0.96
CA TYR A 168 7.57 4.78 -1.02
C TYR A 168 8.46 3.79 -1.75
N ALA A 169 9.08 4.19 -2.86
CA ALA A 169 10.04 3.37 -3.59
C ALA A 169 11.28 3.07 -2.73
N PHE A 170 11.85 4.05 -2.03
CA PHE A 170 12.98 3.79 -1.12
C PHE A 170 12.62 2.78 -0.03
N PHE A 171 11.45 2.93 0.60
CA PHE A 171 10.97 1.97 1.60
C PHE A 171 10.81 0.57 1.01
N ASN A 172 10.07 0.42 -0.09
CA ASN A 172 9.79 -0.90 -0.69
C ASN A 172 11.04 -1.58 -1.24
N VAL A 173 11.86 -0.86 -2.01
CA VAL A 173 13.13 -1.38 -2.56
C VAL A 173 14.08 -1.81 -1.43
N GLY A 174 14.19 -0.98 -0.39
CA GLY A 174 15.03 -1.25 0.78
C GLY A 174 14.57 -2.49 1.54
N MET A 175 13.29 -2.56 1.92
CA MET A 175 12.70 -3.69 2.62
C MET A 175 12.77 -4.99 1.79
N PHE A 176 12.59 -4.91 0.47
CA PHE A 176 12.50 -6.09 -0.39
C PHE A 176 13.85 -6.66 -0.82
N TRP A 177 14.86 -5.83 -1.11
CA TRP A 177 16.14 -6.30 -1.66
C TRP A 177 17.33 -6.22 -0.69
N VAL A 178 17.26 -5.44 0.40
CA VAL A 178 18.42 -5.27 1.29
C VAL A 178 18.40 -6.30 2.43
N ASP A 179 19.33 -7.24 2.41
CA ASP A 179 19.39 -8.33 3.40
C ASP A 179 19.64 -7.84 4.83
N THR A 180 20.42 -6.78 5.01
CA THR A 180 20.61 -6.16 6.34
C THR A 180 19.30 -5.69 6.93
N VAL A 181 18.45 -5.03 6.13
CA VAL A 181 17.14 -4.55 6.56
C VAL A 181 16.21 -5.72 6.89
N LYS A 182 16.21 -6.79 6.08
CA LYS A 182 15.43 -8.00 6.36
C LYS A 182 15.84 -8.65 7.68
N LYS A 183 17.14 -8.73 7.95
CA LYS A 183 17.67 -9.27 9.23
C LYS A 183 17.26 -8.39 10.41
N GLU A 184 17.39 -7.08 10.28
CA GLU A 184 16.93 -6.12 11.30
C GLU A 184 15.42 -6.26 11.54
N TYR A 185 14.63 -6.43 10.49
CA TYR A 185 13.18 -6.63 10.59
C TYR A 185 12.82 -7.93 11.31
N LYS A 186 13.42 -9.06 10.89
CA LYS A 186 13.22 -10.38 11.53
C LYS A 186 13.67 -10.39 12.99
N SER A 187 14.71 -9.63 13.33
CA SER A 187 15.16 -9.46 14.72
C SER A 187 14.15 -8.70 15.58
N GLN A 188 13.39 -7.76 15.01
CA GLN A 188 12.36 -7.01 15.74
C GLN A 188 11.00 -7.72 15.75
N HIS A 189 10.75 -8.59 14.77
CA HIS A 189 9.50 -9.34 14.62
C HIS A 189 9.82 -10.83 14.39
N PRO A 190 10.17 -11.59 15.45
CA PRO A 190 10.40 -13.04 15.34
C PRO A 190 9.12 -13.72 14.81
N GLY A 191 9.23 -14.44 13.68
CA GLY A 191 8.07 -15.02 12.98
C GLY A 191 7.36 -14.09 11.99
N GLY A 192 7.73 -12.81 11.93
CA GLY A 192 7.16 -11.86 10.99
C GLY A 192 7.63 -12.09 9.55
N ILE A 193 6.69 -12.20 8.62
CA ILE A 193 6.95 -12.20 7.18
C ILE A 193 7.19 -10.75 6.72
N ASN A 194 8.12 -10.55 5.79
CA ASN A 194 8.39 -9.22 5.23
C ASN A 194 7.08 -8.61 4.67
N PRO A 195 6.66 -7.43 5.16
CA PRO A 195 5.37 -6.86 4.78
C PRO A 195 5.34 -6.31 3.34
N VAL A 196 6.51 -6.20 2.69
CA VAL A 196 6.64 -5.69 1.31
C VAL A 196 6.73 -6.84 0.33
N GLN A 197 5.89 -6.81 -0.70
CA GLN A 197 5.88 -7.78 -1.80
C GLN A 197 6.44 -7.17 -3.10
N LEU A 198 6.76 -8.01 -4.08
CA LEU A 198 7.37 -7.56 -5.35
C LEU A 198 6.47 -6.59 -6.13
N ASN A 199 5.15 -6.80 -6.10
CA ASN A 199 4.16 -5.91 -6.71
C ASN A 199 4.23 -4.48 -6.11
N ASP A 200 4.50 -4.33 -4.81
CA ASP A 200 4.65 -3.01 -4.17
C ASP A 200 5.91 -2.27 -4.68
N VAL A 201 6.99 -3.03 -4.90
CA VAL A 201 8.24 -2.50 -5.48
C VAL A 201 7.98 -2.03 -6.92
N ILE A 202 7.40 -2.90 -7.75
CA ILE A 202 7.13 -2.57 -9.16
C ILE A 202 6.16 -1.39 -9.27
N PHE A 203 5.08 -1.38 -8.46
CA PHE A 203 4.10 -0.30 -8.45
C PHE A 203 4.73 1.03 -8.04
N SER A 204 5.53 1.06 -6.97
CA SER A 204 6.19 2.29 -6.51
C SER A 204 7.17 2.87 -7.55
N LEU A 205 7.98 2.02 -8.18
CA LEU A 205 8.89 2.42 -9.25
C LEU A 205 8.13 2.90 -10.50
N HIS A 206 7.05 2.21 -10.86
CA HIS A 206 6.16 2.61 -11.94
C HIS A 206 5.55 3.99 -11.72
N ALA A 207 5.03 4.25 -10.51
CA ALA A 207 4.47 5.54 -10.14
C ALA A 207 5.51 6.68 -10.20
N VAL A 208 6.75 6.43 -9.75
CA VAL A 208 7.86 7.38 -9.92
C VAL A 208 8.10 7.69 -11.40
N PHE A 209 8.18 6.66 -12.24
CA PHE A 209 8.44 6.80 -13.66
C PHE A 209 7.35 7.62 -14.39
N VAL A 210 6.07 7.29 -14.21
CA VAL A 210 4.97 8.00 -14.89
C VAL A 210 4.82 9.43 -14.33
N THR A 211 5.08 9.64 -13.04
CA THR A 211 5.11 10.98 -12.45
C THR A 211 6.26 11.81 -13.03
N ALA A 212 7.45 11.22 -13.24
CA ALA A 212 8.57 11.89 -13.89
C ALA A 212 8.26 12.30 -15.33
N ILE A 213 7.53 11.46 -16.09
CA ILE A 213 7.01 11.84 -17.41
C ILE A 213 6.08 13.07 -17.30
N THR A 214 5.19 13.09 -16.30
CA THR A 214 4.29 14.22 -16.08
C THR A 214 5.06 15.50 -15.72
N ILE A 215 6.12 15.40 -14.91
CA ILE A 215 7.02 16.51 -14.60
C ILE A 215 7.73 17.00 -15.85
N PHE A 216 8.23 16.09 -16.69
CA PHE A 216 8.83 16.44 -17.96
C PHE A 216 7.85 17.20 -18.87
N GLN A 217 6.58 16.77 -18.93
CA GLN A 217 5.53 17.51 -19.64
C GLN A 217 5.35 18.95 -19.12
N CYS A 218 5.48 19.17 -17.80
CA CYS A 218 5.43 20.52 -17.22
C CYS A 218 6.59 21.43 -17.63
N VAL A 219 7.71 20.86 -18.12
CA VAL A 219 8.85 21.62 -18.65
C VAL A 219 8.64 22.01 -20.11
N ILE A 220 8.02 21.13 -20.91
CA ILE A 220 7.92 21.30 -22.37
C ILE A 220 6.61 21.93 -22.85
N TYR A 221 5.53 21.87 -22.05
CA TYR A 221 4.20 22.33 -22.45
C TYR A 221 3.79 23.64 -21.77
N GLU A 222 2.76 24.28 -22.32
CA GLU A 222 2.21 25.53 -21.78
C GLU A 222 1.75 25.33 -20.33
N ARG A 223 2.30 26.12 -19.42
CA ARG A 223 2.08 26.01 -17.97
C ARG A 223 1.32 27.19 -17.37
N GLY A 224 1.12 28.27 -18.14
CA GLY A 224 0.56 29.53 -17.69
C GLY A 224 1.39 30.17 -16.58
N GLY A 225 0.73 30.95 -15.72
CA GLY A 225 1.34 31.60 -14.56
C GLY A 225 1.53 30.70 -13.32
N GLN A 226 1.40 29.38 -13.44
CA GLN A 226 1.46 28.46 -12.30
C GLN A 226 2.85 28.47 -11.64
N ARG A 227 2.87 28.61 -10.31
CA ARG A 227 4.09 28.59 -9.48
C ARG A 227 3.87 27.69 -8.27
N LEU A 228 4.97 27.17 -7.73
CA LEU A 228 4.94 26.42 -6.48
C LEU A 228 4.56 27.33 -5.31
N SER A 229 3.73 26.85 -4.39
CA SER A 229 3.40 27.60 -3.18
C SER A 229 4.58 27.62 -2.20
N LYS A 230 4.64 28.68 -1.39
CA LYS A 230 5.65 28.82 -0.33
C LYS A 230 5.60 27.66 0.66
N LEU A 231 4.41 27.12 0.93
CA LEU A 231 4.23 26.00 1.85
C LEU A 231 4.96 24.74 1.36
N VAL A 232 4.80 24.40 0.08
CA VAL A 232 5.47 23.23 -0.51
C VAL A 232 6.98 23.43 -0.57
N LEU A 233 7.42 24.65 -0.87
CA LEU A 233 8.84 25.03 -0.85
C LEU A 233 9.48 24.97 0.54
N VAL A 234 8.69 24.88 1.61
CA VAL A 234 9.19 24.61 2.96
C VAL A 234 9.06 23.12 3.30
N LEU A 235 7.88 22.53 3.10
CA LEU A 235 7.59 21.16 3.52
C LEU A 235 8.41 20.11 2.77
N VAL A 236 8.52 20.23 1.44
CA VAL A 236 9.23 19.23 0.63
C VAL A 236 10.74 19.28 0.89
N PRO A 237 11.43 20.43 0.80
CA PRO A 237 12.83 20.51 1.19
C PRO A 237 13.07 20.13 2.66
N GLY A 238 12.14 20.48 3.56
CA GLY A 238 12.21 20.06 4.97
C GLY A 238 12.19 18.54 5.14
N ALA A 239 11.30 17.83 4.42
CA ALA A 239 11.25 16.37 4.43
C ALA A 239 12.54 15.73 3.88
N TRP A 240 13.08 16.27 2.78
CA TRP A 240 14.34 15.78 2.21
C TRP A 240 15.57 16.12 3.07
N LEU A 241 15.57 17.28 3.73
CA LEU A 241 16.59 17.64 4.71
C LEU A 241 16.55 16.70 5.91
N PHE A 242 15.36 16.39 6.43
CA PHE A 242 15.18 15.39 7.48
C PHE A 242 15.70 14.01 7.03
N ALA A 243 15.39 13.58 5.80
CA ALA A 243 15.92 12.33 5.24
C ALA A 243 17.45 12.34 5.10
N ALA A 244 18.05 13.48 4.76
CA ALA A 244 19.51 13.62 4.69
C ALA A 244 20.18 13.60 6.08
N ILE A 245 19.59 14.28 7.07
CA ILE A 245 20.09 14.27 8.45
C ILE A 245 20.00 12.86 9.04
N THR A 246 18.85 12.20 8.89
CA THR A 246 18.66 10.83 9.40
C THR A 246 19.54 9.82 8.68
N LEU A 247 19.89 10.04 7.39
CA LEU A 247 20.92 9.25 6.72
C LEU A 247 22.27 9.37 7.42
N VAL A 248 22.73 10.59 7.74
CA VAL A 248 24.00 10.79 8.47
C VAL A 248 23.96 10.08 9.83
N VAL A 249 22.85 10.17 10.56
CA VAL A 249 22.64 9.47 11.85
C VAL A 249 22.71 7.95 11.69
N THR A 250 22.17 7.41 10.59
CA THR A 250 22.23 5.98 10.23
C THR A 250 23.66 5.54 9.92
N LEU A 251 24.39 6.35 9.16
CA LEU A 251 25.78 6.08 8.77
C LEU A 251 26.74 6.07 9.99
N VAL A 252 26.45 6.84 11.03
CA VAL A 252 27.20 6.79 12.31
C VAL A 252 26.65 5.73 13.29
N HIS A 253 25.81 4.81 12.80
CA HIS A 253 25.24 3.68 13.54
C HIS A 253 24.45 4.06 14.80
N LYS A 254 23.81 5.23 14.81
CA LYS A 254 22.94 5.67 15.92
C LYS A 254 21.49 5.19 15.76
N ILE A 255 21.06 4.93 14.54
CA ILE A 255 19.79 4.27 14.21
C ILE A 255 20.04 3.17 13.17
N THR A 256 19.15 2.21 13.09
CA THR A 256 19.25 1.10 12.13
C THR A 256 18.80 1.51 10.73
N TRP A 257 19.16 0.72 9.72
CA TRP A 257 18.68 0.94 8.35
C TRP A 257 17.16 0.78 8.25
N LEU A 258 16.59 -0.15 9.02
CA LEU A 258 15.15 -0.34 9.11
C LEU A 258 14.44 0.91 9.65
N THR A 259 14.93 1.51 10.74
CA THR A 259 14.36 2.76 11.28
C THR A 259 14.44 3.89 10.26
N TYR A 260 15.56 3.99 9.55
CA TYR A 260 15.73 4.96 8.47
C TYR A 260 14.69 4.78 7.36
N LEU A 261 14.41 3.53 6.95
CA LEU A 261 13.38 3.24 5.95
C LEU A 261 11.97 3.54 6.46
N TYR A 262 11.66 3.28 7.74
CA TYR A 262 10.35 3.67 8.31
C TYR A 262 10.09 5.17 8.24
N TYR A 263 11.11 6.01 8.34
CA TYR A 263 10.94 7.45 8.11
C TYR A 263 10.44 7.79 6.70
N PHE A 264 10.88 7.07 5.67
CA PHE A 264 10.32 7.25 4.32
C PHE A 264 8.86 6.80 4.23
N SER A 265 8.48 5.72 4.93
CA SER A 265 7.07 5.33 5.05
C SER A 265 6.25 6.49 5.65
N TYR A 266 6.70 7.10 6.76
CA TYR A 266 6.00 8.23 7.37
C TYR A 266 5.94 9.49 6.47
N ILE A 267 7.01 9.79 5.72
CA ILE A 267 6.99 10.87 4.71
C ILE A 267 5.90 10.59 3.66
N LYS A 268 5.83 9.36 3.15
CA LYS A 268 4.78 8.94 2.21
C LYS A 268 3.39 9.10 2.82
N LEU A 269 3.21 8.72 4.09
CA LEU A 269 1.94 8.88 4.79
C LEU A 269 1.54 10.36 4.87
N GLY A 270 2.44 11.22 5.35
CA GLY A 270 2.19 12.67 5.46
C GLY A 270 1.84 13.31 4.12
N VAL A 271 2.57 12.96 3.06
CA VAL A 271 2.27 13.40 1.68
C VAL A 271 0.87 12.97 1.25
N THR A 272 0.46 11.73 1.55
CA THR A 272 -0.85 11.19 1.14
C THR A 272 -2.00 12.02 1.72
N LEU A 273 -1.86 12.49 2.97
CA LEU A 273 -2.88 13.29 3.65
C LEU A 273 -3.05 14.70 3.05
N ILE A 274 -1.97 15.30 2.54
CA ILE A 274 -1.98 16.71 2.13
C ILE A 274 -1.98 16.93 0.62
N LYS A 275 -1.52 15.94 -0.17
CA LYS A 275 -1.21 16.14 -1.60
C LYS A 275 -2.39 16.65 -2.43
N TYR A 276 -3.62 16.26 -2.10
CA TYR A 276 -4.82 16.60 -2.87
C TYR A 276 -5.34 18.03 -2.59
N ILE A 277 -4.97 18.63 -1.45
CA ILE A 277 -5.46 19.95 -1.02
C ILE A 277 -5.16 21.05 -2.05
N PRO A 278 -3.93 21.21 -2.59
CA PRO A 278 -3.64 22.27 -3.56
C PRO A 278 -4.45 22.14 -4.85
N GLN A 279 -4.66 20.92 -5.34
CA GLN A 279 -5.46 20.69 -6.55
C GLN A 279 -6.94 21.02 -6.30
N ALA A 280 -7.51 20.59 -5.17
CA ALA A 280 -8.89 20.87 -4.79
C ALA A 280 -9.13 22.38 -4.67
N TRP A 281 -8.18 23.10 -4.05
CA TRP A 281 -8.25 24.55 -3.93
C TRP A 281 -8.10 25.26 -5.27
N MET A 282 -7.19 24.80 -6.14
CA MET A 282 -7.02 25.38 -7.47
C MET A 282 -8.26 25.23 -8.34
N ASN A 283 -8.91 24.06 -8.31
CA ASN A 283 -10.19 23.83 -8.99
C ASN A 283 -11.27 24.78 -8.45
N TYR A 284 -11.32 24.96 -7.12
CA TYR A 284 -12.25 25.88 -6.48
C TYR A 284 -12.01 27.35 -6.86
N ARG A 285 -10.74 27.78 -6.97
CA ARG A 285 -10.38 29.15 -7.35
C ARG A 285 -10.67 29.43 -8.82
N ARG A 286 -10.36 28.48 -9.71
CA ARG A 286 -10.61 28.61 -11.15
C ARG A 286 -12.07 28.41 -11.54
N LYS A 287 -12.88 27.84 -10.63
CA LYS A 287 -14.25 27.36 -10.91
C LYS A 287 -14.33 26.45 -12.14
N SER A 288 -13.24 25.73 -12.39
CA SER A 288 -13.03 24.87 -13.56
C SER A 288 -12.07 23.75 -13.19
N THR A 289 -12.34 22.56 -13.71
CA THR A 289 -11.46 21.38 -13.62
C THR A 289 -10.72 21.13 -14.93
N MET A 290 -10.80 22.06 -15.89
CA MET A 290 -10.12 21.93 -17.18
C MET A 290 -8.60 21.79 -16.98
N GLY A 291 -8.07 20.69 -17.52
CA GLY A 291 -6.68 20.27 -17.45
C GLY A 291 -6.30 19.34 -16.31
N TRP A 292 -7.24 19.05 -15.42
CA TRP A 292 -7.16 17.96 -14.47
C TRP A 292 -7.92 16.75 -15.00
N SER A 293 -7.25 15.59 -15.10
CA SER A 293 -7.86 14.38 -15.64
C SER A 293 -8.80 13.74 -14.62
N ILE A 294 -10.11 13.83 -14.87
CA ILE A 294 -11.11 13.11 -14.07
C ILE A 294 -10.95 11.59 -14.18
N GLY A 295 -10.41 11.09 -15.30
CA GLY A 295 -10.16 9.66 -15.48
C GLY A 295 -9.16 9.09 -14.49
N ASN A 296 -8.16 9.89 -14.07
CA ASN A 296 -7.23 9.51 -13.00
C ASN A 296 -8.00 9.31 -11.68
N VAL A 297 -8.81 10.30 -11.31
CA VAL A 297 -9.62 10.29 -10.07
C VAL A 297 -10.61 9.12 -10.05
N LEU A 298 -11.31 8.85 -11.15
CA LEU A 298 -12.29 7.76 -11.23
C LEU A 298 -11.63 6.38 -11.08
N LEU A 299 -10.44 6.19 -11.66
CA LEU A 299 -9.67 4.96 -11.52
C LEU A 299 -9.09 4.82 -10.11
N ASP A 300 -8.63 5.91 -9.49
CA ASP A 300 -8.16 5.91 -8.09
C ASP A 300 -9.30 5.53 -7.14
N PHE A 301 -10.47 6.16 -7.29
CA PHE A 301 -11.67 5.86 -6.50
C PHE A 301 -12.15 4.42 -6.70
N THR A 302 -12.13 3.92 -7.95
CA THR A 302 -12.49 2.54 -8.26
C THR A 302 -11.52 1.57 -7.59
N GLY A 303 -10.22 1.83 -7.67
CA GLY A 303 -9.20 1.04 -7.01
C GLY A 303 -9.36 1.03 -5.49
N GLY A 304 -9.58 2.21 -4.88
CA GLY A 304 -9.83 2.35 -3.44
C GLY A 304 -11.10 1.62 -2.99
N SER A 305 -12.20 1.76 -3.73
CA SER A 305 -13.49 1.11 -3.40
C SER A 305 -13.39 -0.41 -3.47
N LEU A 306 -12.74 -0.95 -4.52
CA LEU A 306 -12.52 -2.38 -4.68
C LEU A 306 -11.54 -2.94 -3.63
N SER A 307 -10.51 -2.17 -3.25
CA SER A 307 -9.58 -2.55 -2.18
C SER A 307 -10.29 -2.64 -0.83
N VAL A 308 -11.16 -1.67 -0.51
CA VAL A 308 -11.99 -1.75 0.70
C VAL A 308 -12.95 -2.94 0.64
N LEU A 309 -13.62 -3.17 -0.50
CA LEU A 309 -14.48 -4.34 -0.68
C LEU A 309 -13.71 -5.66 -0.45
N GLN A 310 -12.49 -5.77 -0.97
CA GLN A 310 -11.63 -6.94 -0.75
C GLN A 310 -11.36 -7.16 0.75
N MET A 311 -11.05 -6.09 1.49
CA MET A 311 -10.84 -6.20 2.94
C MET A 311 -12.09 -6.71 3.66
N PHE A 312 -13.28 -6.18 3.31
CA PHE A 312 -14.55 -6.63 3.87
C PHE A 312 -14.85 -8.10 3.56
N LEU A 313 -14.58 -8.54 2.33
CA LEU A 313 -14.78 -9.94 1.92
C LEU A 313 -13.82 -10.88 2.67
N LEU A 314 -12.57 -10.47 2.85
CA LEU A 314 -11.58 -11.25 3.61
C LEU A 314 -11.97 -11.38 5.08
N ALA A 315 -12.29 -10.27 5.74
CA ALA A 315 -12.72 -10.28 7.14
C ALA A 315 -14.00 -11.07 7.37
N PHE A 316 -14.95 -11.00 6.43
CA PHE A 316 -16.14 -11.84 6.48
C PHE A 316 -15.81 -13.32 6.29
N ASN A 317 -14.94 -13.65 5.33
CA ASN A 317 -14.64 -15.04 5.01
C ASN A 317 -13.80 -15.73 6.09
N SER A 318 -12.95 -14.99 6.80
CA SER A 318 -12.06 -15.49 7.85
C SER A 318 -12.47 -15.10 9.27
N ASP A 319 -13.66 -14.50 9.46
CA ASP A 319 -14.15 -13.94 10.75
C ASP A 319 -13.22 -12.93 11.46
N ASP A 320 -12.26 -12.37 10.73
CA ASP A 320 -11.26 -11.45 11.27
C ASP A 320 -11.60 -9.97 11.00
N TRP A 321 -12.65 -9.49 11.66
CA TRP A 321 -13.04 -8.08 11.63
C TRP A 321 -12.05 -7.17 12.35
N SER A 322 -11.36 -7.71 13.35
CA SER A 322 -10.30 -7.03 14.09
C SER A 322 -9.18 -6.54 13.18
N SER A 323 -8.79 -7.31 12.16
CA SER A 323 -7.74 -6.89 11.23
C SER A 323 -8.10 -5.69 10.35
N ILE A 324 -9.39 -5.41 10.11
CA ILE A 324 -9.81 -4.19 9.40
C ILE A 324 -9.63 -2.95 10.28
N PHE A 325 -10.05 -3.05 11.55
CA PHE A 325 -10.08 -1.90 12.47
C PHE A 325 -8.85 -1.78 13.38
N GLY A 326 -8.04 -2.84 13.46
CA GLY A 326 -6.83 -2.95 14.29
C GLY A 326 -5.63 -2.17 13.74
N ASP A 327 -5.63 -1.88 12.42
CA ASP A 327 -4.71 -0.93 11.80
C ASP A 327 -5.51 0.27 11.21
N PRO A 328 -5.99 1.20 12.06
CA PRO A 328 -6.76 2.35 11.61
C PRO A 328 -5.97 3.26 10.67
N THR A 329 -4.64 3.11 10.60
CA THR A 329 -3.82 3.89 9.68
C THR A 329 -4.04 3.44 8.23
N LYS A 330 -4.01 2.13 7.93
CA LYS A 330 -4.23 1.62 6.57
C LYS A 330 -5.65 1.91 6.06
N PHE A 331 -6.67 1.62 6.87
CA PHE A 331 -8.07 1.91 6.52
C PHE A 331 -8.32 3.41 6.37
N GLY A 332 -7.84 4.21 7.34
CA GLY A 332 -8.03 5.66 7.36
C GLY A 332 -7.37 6.36 6.18
N LEU A 333 -6.16 5.94 5.78
CA LEU A 333 -5.43 6.57 4.67
C LEU A 333 -6.10 6.30 3.31
N GLY A 334 -6.55 5.07 3.05
CA GLY A 334 -7.32 4.74 1.85
C GLY A 334 -8.64 5.52 1.80
N PHE A 335 -9.32 5.62 2.95
CA PHE A 335 -10.54 6.41 3.09
C PHE A 335 -10.32 7.91 2.80
N PHE A 336 -9.24 8.50 3.32
CA PHE A 336 -8.90 9.90 3.05
C PHE A 336 -8.68 10.18 1.55
N SER A 337 -8.04 9.26 0.82
CA SER A 337 -7.88 9.39 -0.63
C SER A 337 -9.24 9.39 -1.34
N MET A 338 -10.10 8.43 -1.00
CA MET A 338 -11.45 8.33 -1.58
C MET A 338 -12.33 9.55 -1.28
N LEU A 339 -12.20 10.18 -0.10
CA LEU A 339 -12.90 11.44 0.20
C LEU A 339 -12.49 12.58 -0.74
N PHE A 340 -11.21 12.71 -1.04
CA PHE A 340 -10.74 13.68 -2.03
C PHE A 340 -11.21 13.32 -3.44
N ASP A 341 -11.27 12.04 -3.79
CA ASP A 341 -11.80 11.63 -5.08
C ASP A 341 -13.26 12.01 -5.25
N VAL A 342 -14.10 11.76 -4.23
CA VAL A 342 -15.50 12.21 -4.21
C VAL A 342 -15.57 13.74 -4.36
N LEU A 343 -14.71 14.48 -3.66
CA LEU A 343 -14.63 15.93 -3.80
C LEU A 343 -14.32 16.33 -5.25
N PHE A 344 -13.35 15.69 -5.91
CA PHE A 344 -13.00 15.98 -7.30
C PHE A 344 -14.11 15.59 -8.28
N ILE A 345 -14.79 14.48 -8.06
CA ILE A 345 -15.97 14.05 -8.83
C ILE A 345 -17.08 15.09 -8.73
N VAL A 346 -17.38 15.58 -7.53
CA VAL A 346 -18.37 16.64 -7.30
C VAL A 346 -17.93 17.95 -7.95
N GLN A 347 -16.66 18.34 -7.83
CA GLN A 347 -16.12 19.53 -8.50
C GLN A 347 -16.28 19.43 -10.02
N HIS A 348 -16.01 18.27 -10.61
CA HIS A 348 -16.02 18.09 -12.06
C HIS A 348 -17.43 17.97 -12.65
N TYR A 349 -18.29 17.12 -12.08
CA TYR A 349 -19.60 16.80 -12.67
C TYR A 349 -20.75 17.65 -12.13
N CYS A 350 -20.64 18.18 -10.90
CA CYS A 350 -21.73 18.94 -10.27
C CYS A 350 -21.46 20.45 -10.27
N LEU A 351 -20.29 20.88 -9.79
CA LEU A 351 -20.04 22.31 -9.54
C LEU A 351 -19.49 23.08 -10.75
N TYR A 352 -18.57 22.48 -11.52
CA TYR A 352 -17.82 23.17 -12.58
C TYR A 352 -18.00 22.55 -13.96
N ARG A 353 -19.15 21.90 -14.18
CA ARG A 353 -19.46 21.20 -15.43
C ARG A 353 -19.50 22.18 -16.60
N GLY A 354 -18.63 21.98 -17.59
CA GLY A 354 -18.61 22.77 -18.82
C GLY A 354 -18.03 24.18 -18.68
N ASN A 355 -17.50 24.54 -17.51
CA ASN A 355 -16.86 25.85 -17.32
C ASN A 355 -15.46 25.85 -17.95
N GLU A 356 -15.28 26.67 -18.98
CA GLU A 356 -13.94 27.12 -19.36
C GLU A 356 -13.33 27.96 -18.22
N PRO A 357 -12.00 27.92 -18.03
CA PRO A 357 -11.37 28.65 -16.94
C PRO A 357 -11.69 30.14 -17.03
N TYR A 358 -12.24 30.71 -15.95
CA TYR A 358 -12.43 32.15 -15.82
C TYR A 358 -11.05 32.82 -15.73
N GLU A 359 -10.60 33.48 -16.80
CA GLU A 359 -9.51 34.45 -16.71
C GLU A 359 -10.05 35.72 -16.04
N GLN A 360 -9.59 36.01 -14.83
CA GLN A 360 -9.63 37.39 -14.36
C GLN A 360 -8.75 38.18 -15.32
N LEU A 361 -9.35 39.06 -16.14
CA LEU A 361 -8.61 40.07 -16.88
C LEU A 361 -7.76 40.83 -15.85
N ASP A 362 -6.43 40.75 -15.98
CA ASP A 362 -5.53 41.53 -15.16
C ASP A 362 -5.89 43.02 -15.37
N GLU A 363 -6.57 43.63 -14.39
CA GLU A 363 -6.92 45.06 -14.38
C GLU A 363 -5.68 45.98 -14.51
N GLU A 364 -4.46 45.43 -14.35
CA GLU A 364 -3.20 46.17 -14.48
C GLU A 364 -2.75 46.45 -15.92
N LYS A 365 -3.39 45.88 -16.97
CA LYS A 365 -2.97 46.13 -18.37
C LYS A 365 -3.80 47.16 -19.13
N GLU A 366 -4.97 47.57 -18.64
CA GLU A 366 -5.80 48.58 -19.32
C GLU A 366 -5.39 50.04 -19.02
N VAL A 367 -4.57 50.30 -18.00
CA VAL A 367 -4.21 51.68 -17.62
C VAL A 367 -3.04 52.26 -18.43
N LEU A 368 -2.28 51.44 -19.17
CA LEU A 368 -1.09 51.93 -19.91
C LEU A 368 -1.29 52.14 -21.41
N VAL A 369 -2.51 51.99 -21.95
CA VAL A 369 -2.78 52.23 -23.39
C VAL A 369 -3.49 53.56 -23.64
N ASN A 370 -4.02 54.25 -22.62
CA ASN A 370 -4.87 55.42 -22.84
C ASN A 370 -4.29 56.79 -22.43
N ASP A 371 -2.98 56.90 -22.21
CA ASP A 371 -2.34 58.19 -21.90
C ASP A 371 -1.25 58.54 -22.94
N GLY A 372 -1.69 58.63 -24.19
CA GLY A 372 -0.83 58.91 -25.34
C GLY A 372 -1.59 59.54 -26.52
N SER A 373 -2.03 60.78 -26.34
CA SER A 373 -2.21 61.80 -27.39
C SER A 373 -2.97 61.43 -28.68
N VAL A 374 -4.23 61.90 -28.81
CA VAL A 374 -4.71 62.50 -30.07
C VAL A 374 -5.65 63.67 -29.73
N SER A 375 -5.13 64.88 -29.90
CA SER A 375 -5.89 66.11 -30.19
C SER A 375 -6.33 66.09 -31.66
N GLY A 376 -7.60 66.33 -31.94
CA GLY A 376 -8.08 66.56 -33.31
C GLY A 376 -9.59 66.47 -33.46
N ASP A 377 -10.20 67.60 -33.79
CA ASP A 377 -11.62 67.83 -34.03
C ASP A 377 -12.27 66.93 -35.10
N GLY A 378 -13.59 66.71 -35.02
CA GLY A 378 -14.40 66.38 -36.21
C GLY A 378 -15.65 65.50 -36.00
N GLU A 379 -16.80 66.15 -35.83
CA GLU A 379 -18.19 65.77 -36.18
C GLU A 379 -18.87 64.44 -35.70
N PRO A 380 -20.17 64.49 -35.33
CA PRO A 380 -20.95 63.32 -34.95
C PRO A 380 -21.64 62.65 -36.16
N VAL A 381 -21.40 61.36 -36.36
CA VAL A 381 -22.11 60.53 -37.38
C VAL A 381 -23.19 59.68 -36.69
N PRO A 382 -24.39 59.50 -37.30
CA PRO A 382 -25.63 59.27 -36.57
C PRO A 382 -25.93 57.80 -36.26
N ARG A 383 -26.77 57.60 -35.23
CA ARG A 383 -27.34 56.30 -34.84
C ARG A 383 -28.13 55.68 -35.99
N VAL A 384 -27.70 54.50 -36.44
CA VAL A 384 -28.53 53.60 -37.24
C VAL A 384 -29.29 52.68 -36.29
N ASN A 385 -30.56 53.01 -36.07
CA ASN A 385 -31.59 52.04 -35.73
C ASN A 385 -31.88 51.20 -36.96
N THR A 386 -32.08 49.88 -36.83
CA THR A 386 -33.17 49.10 -37.50
C THR A 386 -33.14 47.60 -37.10
N PRO A 387 -34.23 46.82 -37.31
CA PRO A 387 -34.90 46.11 -36.22
C PRO A 387 -35.18 44.62 -36.52
N CYS A 388 -35.99 44.01 -35.63
CA CYS A 388 -36.67 42.70 -35.70
C CYS A 388 -35.88 41.48 -35.20
#